data_AF-A0A947ZEC1-F1
#
_entry.id   AF-A0A947ZEC1-F1
#
_cell.length_a   1.000
_cell.length_b   1.000
_cell.length_c   1.000
_cell.angle_alpha   90.00
_cell.angle_beta   90.00
_cell.angle_gamma   90.00
#
_symmetry.space_group_name_H-M   'P 1'
#
loop_
_entity.id
_entity.type
_entity.pdbx_description
1 polymer ?
#
loop_
_entity_poly.entity_id
_entity_poly.type
_entity_poly.pdbx_seq_one_letter_code
_entity_poly.pdbx_strand_id
1 'polypeptide(L)'
;MALTVIITGKPSAGKTTLLTRCVDIFGATGTTGVLCPSGNSGEIRHSSADRYYMRSPASPKKHLWAERLPGEVPPDFSREMKPNYRFYPTVREKMEARVRSRLERGDLLCWLLDDIGPLELAGEGWAPLLHRRDTFHVGILILVVKKRLLPEIVSTFSLEDHLLIDLDHVSPAEAIPRVEHLHHELETRRVGEYAGMCGTMEIGLGSLLHGLRIPFKGHFLALLQNAMLILAGNSMGGRGLFRVTCITAMLKSFSPMHNPLRPMISIALQGSLFSTITMITRWRLFGVLLASILMGWLTIGLGLLFQYMLFGHAFVLMMAGFLGAAGRLLGVTLSPLGALLWLLGVRAAISIVVALVAWYGHLSGLLMAIEERWTPMKPRLSPLTENSWGRSALLALRDLLRPWFVLFLALSGLLLFVFSPLDPRAGALVFARGALLAFVFFTLQHRVPLSRLLAVVQRRGGENMGRAMAIAVKKVSSRAGSDK
;
A
#
# COMPACT_ATOMS: atom_id res chain seq x y z
N MET A 1 10.76 -14.54 6.71
CA MET A 1 10.01 -15.80 6.85
C MET A 1 8.53 -15.51 6.99
N ALA A 2 7.71 -16.28 6.29
CA ALA A 2 6.26 -16.22 6.40
C ALA A 2 5.81 -16.84 7.73
N LEU A 3 4.73 -16.32 8.31
CA LEU A 3 4.11 -16.98 9.46
C LEU A 3 3.48 -18.30 9.00
N THR A 4 3.78 -19.41 9.67
CA THR A 4 3.15 -20.71 9.34
C THR A 4 2.01 -21.01 10.30
N VAL A 5 0.86 -21.40 9.76
CA VAL A 5 -0.27 -21.96 10.51
C VAL A 5 -0.53 -23.37 10.01
N ILE A 6 -0.53 -24.33 10.93
CA ILE A 6 -0.87 -25.72 10.62
C ILE A 6 -2.24 -26.04 11.22
N ILE A 7 -3.18 -26.46 10.38
CA ILE A 7 -4.50 -26.91 10.76
C ILE A 7 -4.53 -28.44 10.72
N THR A 8 -4.89 -29.07 11.84
CA THR A 8 -4.98 -30.52 11.96
C THR A 8 -6.27 -30.95 12.65
N GLY A 9 -6.49 -32.26 12.74
CA GLY A 9 -7.65 -32.87 13.40
C GLY A 9 -8.15 -34.12 12.69
N LYS A 10 -9.07 -34.84 13.33
CA LYS A 10 -9.70 -36.07 12.83
C LYS A 10 -10.39 -35.86 11.46
N PRO A 11 -10.62 -36.94 10.69
CA PRO A 11 -11.48 -36.88 9.51
C PRO A 11 -12.80 -36.19 9.84
N SER A 12 -13.29 -35.34 8.94
CA SER A 12 -14.54 -34.58 9.11
C SER A 12 -14.55 -33.52 10.24
N ALA A 13 -13.41 -33.20 10.87
CA ALA A 13 -13.31 -32.13 11.88
C ALA A 13 -13.53 -30.69 11.33
N GLY A 14 -13.93 -30.51 10.07
CA GLY A 14 -14.20 -29.20 9.48
C GLY A 14 -12.98 -28.44 8.95
N LYS A 15 -11.84 -29.12 8.73
CA LYS A 15 -10.58 -28.51 8.23
C LYS A 15 -10.77 -27.70 6.94
N THR A 16 -11.34 -28.30 5.90
CA THR A 16 -11.61 -27.63 4.61
C THR A 16 -12.64 -26.49 4.77
N THR A 17 -13.57 -26.59 5.73
CA THR A 17 -14.53 -25.52 6.04
C THR A 17 -13.80 -24.31 6.64
N LEU A 18 -12.92 -24.53 7.63
CA LEU A 18 -12.09 -23.48 8.20
C LEU A 18 -11.19 -22.85 7.13
N LEU A 19 -10.57 -23.66 6.27
CA LEU A 19 -9.71 -23.17 5.19
C LEU A 19 -10.50 -22.32 4.18
N THR A 20 -11.74 -22.69 3.88
CA THR A 20 -12.63 -21.87 3.04
C THR A 20 -12.95 -20.54 3.71
N ARG A 21 -13.20 -20.51 5.03
CA ARG A 21 -13.36 -19.26 5.78
C ARG A 21 -12.09 -18.40 5.78
N CYS A 22 -10.91 -19.02 5.81
CA CYS A 22 -9.65 -18.29 5.63
C CYS A 22 -9.62 -17.56 4.27
N VAL A 23 -10.10 -18.20 3.18
CA VAL A 23 -10.21 -17.52 1.87
C VAL A 23 -11.10 -16.28 1.95
N ASP A 24 -12.22 -16.36 2.68
CA ASP A 24 -13.13 -15.23 2.87
C ASP A 24 -12.44 -14.09 3.63
N ILE A 25 -11.70 -14.41 4.69
CA ILE A 25 -10.96 -13.44 5.54
C ILE A 25 -9.86 -12.72 4.75
N PHE A 26 -8.99 -13.48 4.07
CA PHE A 26 -7.85 -12.93 3.34
C PHE A 26 -8.24 -12.31 1.98
N GLY A 27 -9.41 -12.71 1.45
CA GLY A 27 -9.92 -12.34 0.15
C GLY A 27 -9.26 -13.12 -1.00
N ALA A 28 -10.03 -13.40 -2.05
CA ALA A 28 -9.56 -14.16 -3.22
C ALA A 28 -8.35 -13.53 -3.93
N THR A 29 -8.23 -12.20 -3.92
CA THR A 29 -7.09 -11.48 -4.51
C THR A 29 -5.85 -11.56 -3.63
N GLY A 30 -5.98 -11.61 -2.31
CA GLY A 30 -4.86 -11.76 -1.38
C GLY A 30 -4.38 -13.19 -1.19
N THR A 31 -5.11 -14.17 -1.70
CA THR A 31 -4.92 -15.59 -1.39
C THR A 31 -4.60 -16.41 -2.63
N THR A 32 -3.58 -17.27 -2.55
CA THR A 32 -3.30 -18.33 -3.53
C THR A 32 -3.30 -19.68 -2.85
N GLY A 33 -3.39 -20.76 -3.63
CA GLY A 33 -3.31 -22.11 -3.08
C GLY A 33 -4.28 -23.08 -3.72
N VAL A 34 -4.51 -24.18 -2.99
CA VAL A 34 -5.43 -25.25 -3.38
C VAL A 34 -6.29 -25.66 -2.20
N LEU A 35 -7.59 -25.74 -2.46
CA LEU A 35 -8.59 -26.37 -1.61
C LEU A 35 -8.93 -27.74 -2.19
N CYS A 36 -9.10 -28.75 -1.32
CA CYS A 36 -9.35 -30.13 -1.72
C CYS A 36 -10.74 -30.60 -1.24
N PRO A 37 -11.85 -30.01 -1.72
CA PRO A 37 -13.18 -30.44 -1.31
C PRO A 37 -13.44 -31.88 -1.74
N SER A 38 -13.82 -32.73 -0.80
CA SER A 38 -14.33 -34.08 -1.07
C SER A 38 -15.71 -33.97 -1.74
N GLY A 39 -15.93 -34.74 -2.81
CA GLY A 39 -17.26 -34.96 -3.35
C GLY A 39 -17.73 -36.37 -3.00
N ASN A 40 -18.59 -36.49 -1.99
CA ASN A 40 -19.35 -37.71 -1.79
C ASN A 40 -20.66 -37.57 -2.56
N SER A 41 -20.93 -38.50 -3.49
CA SER A 41 -22.18 -38.54 -4.26
C SER A 41 -23.30 -39.33 -3.57
N GLY A 42 -23.21 -39.62 -2.26
CA GLY A 42 -24.23 -40.38 -1.53
C GLY A 42 -24.10 -40.35 0.00
N GLU A 43 -25.15 -40.81 0.70
CA GLU A 43 -25.42 -40.69 2.14
C GLU A 43 -24.40 -41.34 3.11
N ILE A 44 -23.42 -42.08 2.62
CA ILE A 44 -22.49 -42.82 3.50
C ILE A 44 -21.33 -41.89 3.93
N ARG A 45 -21.49 -41.24 5.09
CA ARG A 45 -20.49 -40.32 5.69
C ARG A 45 -19.25 -41.01 6.26
N HIS A 46 -19.20 -42.34 6.29
CA HIS A 46 -18.13 -43.12 6.96
C HIS A 46 -17.09 -43.73 6.02
N SER A 47 -17.28 -43.72 4.71
CA SER A 47 -16.29 -44.19 3.73
C SER A 47 -15.42 -43.03 3.20
N SER A 48 -14.20 -43.34 2.78
CA SER A 48 -13.29 -42.36 2.17
C SER A 48 -13.85 -41.92 0.81
N ALA A 49 -13.76 -40.63 0.48
CA ALA A 49 -14.47 -40.03 -0.66
C ALA A 49 -14.19 -40.71 -2.00
N ASP A 50 -15.20 -40.86 -2.85
CA ASP A 50 -15.04 -41.47 -4.18
C ASP A 50 -14.30 -40.55 -5.14
N ARG A 51 -14.44 -39.23 -4.96
CA ARG A 51 -13.80 -38.23 -5.80
C ARG A 51 -13.22 -37.09 -4.97
N TYR A 52 -11.98 -36.76 -5.27
CA TYR A 52 -11.28 -35.59 -4.76
C TYR A 52 -11.19 -34.55 -5.87
N TYR A 53 -11.53 -33.31 -5.54
CA TYR A 53 -11.42 -32.18 -6.46
C TYR A 53 -10.38 -31.20 -5.94
N MET A 54 -9.72 -30.51 -6.85
CA MET A 54 -8.93 -29.32 -6.54
C MET A 54 -9.67 -28.06 -6.98
N ARG A 55 -9.56 -27.02 -6.17
CA ARG A 55 -10.10 -25.70 -6.46
C ARG A 55 -9.12 -24.62 -6.02
N SER A 56 -8.87 -23.64 -6.88
CA SER A 56 -8.11 -22.44 -6.52
C SER A 56 -9.00 -21.47 -5.72
N PRO A 57 -8.49 -20.79 -4.68
CA PRO A 57 -9.24 -19.77 -3.93
C PRO A 57 -9.90 -18.70 -4.81
N ALA A 58 -9.27 -18.36 -5.93
CA ALA A 58 -9.74 -17.33 -6.86
C ALA A 58 -10.72 -17.85 -7.93
N SER A 59 -11.09 -19.13 -7.93
CA SER A 59 -12.00 -19.69 -8.93
C SER A 59 -13.02 -20.63 -8.29
N PRO A 60 -14.32 -20.51 -8.62
CA PRO A 60 -15.31 -21.47 -8.16
C PRO A 60 -15.16 -22.84 -8.85
N LYS A 61 -14.42 -22.92 -9.96
CA LYS A 61 -14.30 -24.14 -10.78
C LYS A 61 -13.54 -25.23 -10.02
N LYS A 62 -14.19 -26.39 -9.89
CA LYS A 62 -13.59 -27.62 -9.36
C LYS A 62 -12.97 -28.41 -10.51
N HIS A 63 -11.82 -29.01 -10.25
CA HIS A 63 -11.12 -29.89 -11.18
C HIS A 63 -10.96 -31.26 -10.53
N LEU A 64 -11.35 -32.33 -11.22
CA LEU A 64 -11.21 -33.69 -10.71
C LEU A 64 -9.72 -34.01 -10.56
N TRP A 65 -9.29 -34.31 -9.34
CA TRP A 65 -7.88 -34.56 -9.01
C TRP A 65 -7.59 -36.03 -8.86
N ALA A 66 -8.46 -36.73 -8.14
CA ALA A 66 -8.36 -38.17 -7.94
C ALA A 66 -9.75 -38.78 -7.90
N GLU A 67 -9.88 -39.96 -8.47
CA GLU A 67 -11.11 -40.75 -8.46
C GLU A 67 -10.79 -42.15 -7.99
N ARG A 68 -11.65 -42.68 -7.13
CA ARG A 68 -11.54 -44.03 -6.63
C ARG A 68 -11.86 -45.01 -7.76
N LEU A 69 -10.97 -45.97 -8.02
CA LEU A 69 -11.22 -47.06 -8.94
C LEU A 69 -12.15 -48.09 -8.29
N PRO A 70 -13.26 -48.47 -8.95
CA PRO A 70 -14.10 -49.57 -8.48
C PRO A 70 -13.44 -50.91 -8.81
N GLY A 71 -12.79 -51.57 -7.84
CA GLY A 71 -12.24 -52.92 -8.02
C GLY A 71 -11.02 -53.25 -7.14
N GLU A 72 -10.66 -54.53 -7.08
CA GLU A 72 -9.40 -55.01 -6.51
C GLU A 72 -8.21 -54.44 -7.28
N VAL A 73 -7.18 -54.09 -6.52
CA VAL A 73 -5.98 -53.40 -6.98
C VAL A 73 -5.15 -54.34 -7.86
N PRO A 74 -4.67 -53.90 -9.04
CA PRO A 74 -3.67 -54.66 -9.79
C PRO A 74 -2.41 -54.86 -8.94
N PRO A 75 -1.89 -56.08 -8.78
CA PRO A 75 -0.84 -56.42 -7.81
C PRO A 75 0.50 -55.67 -7.97
N ASP A 76 0.71 -54.96 -9.09
CA ASP A 76 1.91 -54.16 -9.38
C ASP A 76 1.91 -52.72 -8.81
N PHE A 77 0.83 -52.27 -8.16
CA PHE A 77 0.83 -50.95 -7.50
C PHE A 77 1.40 -51.04 -6.08
N SER A 78 2.66 -50.62 -5.93
CA SER A 78 3.48 -50.67 -4.71
C SER A 78 2.80 -50.10 -3.44
N ARG A 79 3.12 -50.74 -2.30
CA ARG A 79 2.53 -50.66 -0.95
C ARG A 79 2.39 -49.29 -0.26
N GLU A 80 2.78 -48.16 -0.86
CA GLU A 80 2.82 -46.86 -0.16
C GLU A 80 1.85 -45.78 -0.65
N MET A 81 1.19 -45.96 -1.81
CA MET A 81 0.07 -45.10 -2.21
C MET A 81 -1.24 -45.87 -2.12
N LYS A 82 -2.28 -45.26 -1.54
CA LYS A 82 -3.62 -45.87 -1.42
C LYS A 82 -4.03 -46.45 -2.78
N PRO A 83 -4.04 -47.77 -2.95
CA PRO A 83 -4.00 -48.38 -4.27
C PRO A 83 -5.31 -48.26 -5.09
N ASN A 84 -6.29 -47.53 -4.56
CA ASN A 84 -7.63 -47.46 -5.12
C ASN A 84 -7.91 -46.12 -5.79
N TYR A 85 -6.91 -45.27 -6.12
CA TYR A 85 -7.15 -43.96 -6.74
C TYR A 85 -6.39 -43.77 -8.05
N ARG A 86 -7.11 -43.32 -9.09
CA ARG A 86 -6.53 -42.77 -10.31
C ARG A 86 -6.35 -41.27 -10.13
N PHE A 87 -5.11 -40.79 -10.20
CA PHE A 87 -4.78 -39.36 -10.15
C PHE A 87 -4.73 -38.75 -11.56
N TYR A 88 -5.08 -37.47 -11.66
CA TYR A 88 -5.06 -36.69 -12.90
C TYR A 88 -3.92 -35.65 -12.84
N PRO A 89 -2.67 -36.01 -13.21
CA PRO A 89 -1.48 -35.16 -13.02
C PRO A 89 -1.54 -33.83 -13.77
N THR A 90 -2.22 -33.77 -14.91
CA THR A 90 -2.41 -32.53 -15.68
C THR A 90 -3.17 -31.46 -14.89
N VAL A 91 -4.06 -31.86 -13.98
CA VAL A 91 -4.76 -30.93 -13.08
C VAL A 91 -3.80 -30.38 -12.03
N ARG A 92 -2.87 -31.21 -11.54
CA ARG A 92 -1.79 -30.80 -10.62
C ARG A 92 -0.92 -29.75 -11.24
N GLU A 93 -0.31 -30.06 -12.37
CA GLU A 93 0.65 -29.20 -13.04
C GLU A 93 0.04 -27.83 -13.36
N LYS A 94 -1.22 -27.83 -13.80
CA LYS A 94 -1.96 -26.59 -14.05
C LYS A 94 -2.20 -25.77 -12.78
N MET A 95 -2.55 -26.41 -11.66
CA MET A 95 -2.75 -25.71 -10.38
C MET A 95 -1.41 -25.24 -9.80
N GLU A 96 -0.36 -26.04 -9.90
CA GLU A 96 0.98 -25.72 -9.44
C GLU A 96 1.55 -24.53 -10.21
N ALA A 97 1.48 -24.53 -11.55
CA ALA A 97 1.90 -23.38 -12.36
C ALA A 97 1.15 -22.10 -11.99
N ARG A 98 -0.14 -22.22 -11.67
CA ARG A 98 -0.95 -21.08 -11.19
C ARG A 98 -0.54 -20.62 -9.79
N VAL A 99 -0.24 -21.53 -8.87
CA VAL A 99 0.19 -21.17 -7.51
C VAL A 99 1.57 -20.54 -7.55
N ARG A 100 2.51 -21.17 -8.26
CA ARG A 100 3.89 -20.72 -8.49
C ARG A 100 3.94 -19.32 -9.09
N SER A 101 3.24 -19.08 -10.22
CA SER A 101 3.22 -17.76 -10.85
C SER A 101 2.71 -16.66 -9.91
N ARG A 102 1.79 -16.97 -9.00
CA ARG A 102 1.34 -15.99 -7.99
C ARG A 102 2.35 -15.79 -6.86
N LEU A 103 2.99 -16.85 -6.39
CA LEU A 103 4.05 -16.78 -5.37
C LEU A 103 5.25 -15.96 -5.86
N GLU A 104 5.66 -16.17 -7.11
CA GLU A 104 6.78 -15.44 -7.73
C GLU A 104 6.52 -13.94 -7.90
N ARG A 105 5.25 -13.51 -7.98
CA ARG A 105 4.90 -12.07 -8.02
C ARG A 105 5.05 -11.37 -6.66
N GLY A 106 5.12 -12.12 -5.55
CA GLY A 106 5.33 -11.57 -4.20
C GLY A 106 4.20 -10.67 -3.68
N ASP A 107 3.00 -10.76 -4.25
CA ASP A 107 1.86 -9.89 -3.93
C ASP A 107 0.85 -10.52 -2.95
N LEU A 108 1.16 -11.68 -2.40
CA LEU A 108 0.20 -12.54 -1.70
C LEU A 108 0.22 -12.36 -0.19
N LEU A 109 -0.95 -12.17 0.42
CA LEU A 109 -1.12 -12.22 1.88
C LEU A 109 -1.03 -13.65 2.38
N CYS A 110 -1.74 -14.57 1.72
CA CYS A 110 -1.93 -15.94 2.18
C CYS A 110 -1.65 -16.95 1.08
N TRP A 111 -0.86 -17.97 1.41
CA TRP A 111 -0.74 -19.19 0.64
C TRP A 111 -1.31 -20.34 1.46
N LEU A 112 -2.33 -21.00 0.92
CA LEU A 112 -2.98 -22.13 1.57
C LEU A 112 -2.81 -23.42 0.79
N LEU A 113 -2.65 -24.53 1.51
CA LEU A 113 -2.64 -25.87 0.93
C LEU A 113 -3.50 -26.81 1.76
N ASP A 114 -4.44 -27.48 1.11
CA ASP A 114 -5.32 -28.46 1.73
C ASP A 114 -4.82 -29.90 1.52
N ASP A 115 -5.06 -30.77 2.50
CA ASP A 115 -4.74 -32.20 2.52
C ASP A 115 -3.26 -32.60 2.33
N ILE A 116 -2.31 -31.84 2.90
CA ILE A 116 -0.88 -32.20 2.91
C ILE A 116 -0.67 -33.56 3.60
N GLY A 117 0.08 -34.44 2.94
CA GLY A 117 0.29 -35.80 3.44
C GLY A 117 1.40 -36.60 2.74
N PRO A 118 1.19 -37.90 2.46
CA PRO A 118 2.27 -38.80 2.04
C PRO A 118 2.92 -38.41 0.71
N LEU A 119 2.15 -37.84 -0.23
CA LEU A 119 2.70 -37.40 -1.51
C LEU A 119 3.77 -36.33 -1.31
N GLU A 120 3.51 -35.34 -0.44
CA GLU A 120 4.48 -34.30 -0.13
C GLU A 120 5.69 -34.83 0.63
N LEU A 121 5.51 -35.82 1.51
CA LEU A 121 6.64 -36.48 2.19
C LEU A 121 7.54 -37.27 1.23
N ALA A 122 6.96 -37.81 0.14
CA ALA A 122 7.70 -38.48 -0.92
C ALA A 122 8.41 -37.50 -1.88
N GLY A 123 8.36 -36.19 -1.62
CA GLY A 123 8.92 -35.17 -2.51
C GLY A 123 8.05 -34.86 -3.74
N GLU A 124 6.82 -35.39 -3.79
CA GLU A 124 5.86 -35.11 -4.84
C GLU A 124 4.84 -34.02 -4.43
N GLY A 125 3.80 -33.85 -5.24
CA GLY A 125 2.68 -32.95 -4.92
C GLY A 125 3.17 -31.51 -4.78
N TRP A 126 2.94 -30.93 -3.60
CA TRP A 126 3.33 -29.55 -3.28
C TRP A 126 4.76 -29.41 -2.71
N ALA A 127 5.48 -30.51 -2.50
CA ALA A 127 6.80 -30.49 -1.88
C ALA A 127 7.81 -29.57 -2.59
N PRO A 128 7.90 -29.53 -3.94
CA PRO A 128 8.85 -28.63 -4.62
C PRO A 128 8.64 -27.14 -4.31
N LEU A 129 7.38 -26.72 -4.13
CA LEU A 129 7.06 -25.35 -3.74
C LEU A 129 7.32 -25.13 -2.25
N LEU A 130 7.02 -26.12 -1.39
CA LEU A 130 7.24 -26.03 0.06
C LEU A 130 8.71 -25.93 0.43
N HIS A 131 9.60 -26.68 -0.25
CA HIS A 131 11.05 -26.55 -0.07
C HIS A 131 11.59 -25.18 -0.49
N ARG A 132 10.88 -24.49 -1.41
CA ARG A 132 11.24 -23.15 -1.87
C ARG A 132 10.49 -22.03 -1.15
N ARG A 133 9.74 -22.32 -0.08
CA ARG A 133 8.83 -21.34 0.50
C ARG A 133 9.50 -20.05 0.96
N ASP A 134 10.74 -20.12 1.43
CA ASP A 134 11.48 -18.95 1.94
C ASP A 134 11.94 -18.01 0.82
N THR A 135 11.91 -18.49 -0.43
CA THR A 135 12.14 -17.66 -1.62
C THR A 135 10.92 -16.83 -2.02
N PHE A 136 9.74 -17.13 -1.45
CA PHE A 136 8.51 -16.41 -1.77
C PHE A 136 8.16 -15.38 -0.71
N HIS A 137 7.76 -14.19 -1.15
CA HIS A 137 7.25 -13.13 -0.28
C HIS A 137 5.76 -13.34 0.02
N VAL A 138 5.45 -14.29 0.91
CA VAL A 138 4.08 -14.50 1.43
C VAL A 138 3.98 -14.06 2.88
N GLY A 139 2.82 -13.50 3.27
CA GLY A 139 2.58 -13.09 4.66
C GLY A 139 2.38 -14.29 5.58
N ILE A 140 1.49 -15.20 5.18
CA ILE A 140 1.12 -16.41 5.93
C ILE A 140 1.05 -17.63 5.02
N LEU A 141 1.53 -18.76 5.54
CA LEU A 141 1.38 -20.09 4.97
C LEU A 141 0.40 -20.87 5.83
N ILE A 142 -0.73 -21.31 5.28
CA ILE A 142 -1.72 -22.13 5.98
C ILE A 142 -1.72 -23.54 5.40
N LEU A 143 -1.33 -24.52 6.19
CA LEU A 143 -1.26 -25.93 5.79
C LEU A 143 -2.33 -26.73 6.51
N VAL A 144 -3.13 -27.50 5.78
CA VAL A 144 -3.97 -28.53 6.39
C VAL A 144 -3.22 -29.85 6.33
N VAL A 145 -2.87 -30.39 7.50
CA VAL A 145 -2.03 -31.59 7.61
C VAL A 145 -2.80 -32.71 8.29
N LYS A 146 -2.58 -33.95 7.85
CA LYS A 146 -3.12 -35.14 8.55
C LYS A 146 -2.42 -35.30 9.89
N LYS A 147 -3.18 -35.36 11.00
CA LYS A 147 -2.65 -35.43 12.38
C LYS A 147 -1.52 -36.44 12.58
N ARG A 148 -1.66 -37.64 12.02
CA ARG A 148 -0.65 -38.71 12.11
C ARG A 148 0.68 -38.39 11.42
N LEU A 149 0.68 -37.50 10.43
CA LEU A 149 1.85 -37.10 9.64
C LEU A 149 2.43 -35.76 10.10
N LEU A 150 1.85 -35.13 11.13
CA LEU A 150 2.25 -33.81 11.58
C LEU A 150 3.75 -33.73 11.94
N PRO A 151 4.34 -34.66 12.72
CA PRO A 151 5.76 -34.58 13.07
C PRO A 151 6.69 -34.70 11.86
N GLU A 152 6.36 -35.60 10.93
CA GLU A 152 7.11 -35.84 9.70
C GLU A 152 7.04 -34.63 8.76
N ILE A 153 5.86 -34.04 8.58
CA ILE A 153 5.68 -32.83 7.77
C ILE A 153 6.42 -31.64 8.37
N VAL A 154 6.35 -31.47 9.69
CA VAL A 154 7.04 -30.37 10.38
C VAL A 154 8.55 -30.48 10.20
N SER A 155 9.12 -31.67 10.40
CA SER A 155 10.56 -31.90 10.24
C SER A 155 11.02 -31.81 8.79
N THR A 156 10.32 -32.47 7.86
CA THR A 156 10.69 -32.51 6.42
C THR A 156 10.75 -31.14 5.78
N PHE A 157 9.84 -30.25 6.19
CA PHE A 157 9.76 -28.90 5.66
C PHE A 157 10.33 -27.86 6.63
N SER A 158 10.96 -28.20 7.75
CA SER A 158 11.50 -27.23 8.72
C SER A 158 10.47 -26.19 9.20
N LEU A 159 9.28 -26.66 9.60
CA LEU A 159 8.16 -25.83 10.03
C LEU A 159 8.10 -25.69 11.56
N GLU A 160 9.25 -25.62 12.25
CA GLU A 160 9.29 -25.63 13.73
C GLU A 160 8.54 -24.42 14.33
N ASP A 161 8.69 -23.24 13.72
CA ASP A 161 8.01 -22.00 14.12
C ASP A 161 6.60 -21.89 13.51
N HIS A 162 5.68 -22.75 13.94
CA HIS A 162 4.29 -22.76 13.47
C HIS A 162 3.27 -22.51 14.57
N LEU A 163 2.14 -21.91 14.19
CA LEU A 163 0.92 -21.90 15.00
C LEU A 163 0.09 -23.14 14.68
N LEU A 164 -0.07 -24.04 15.66
CA LEU A 164 -0.92 -25.22 15.52
C LEU A 164 -2.38 -24.92 15.90
N ILE A 165 -3.31 -25.23 14.99
CA ILE A 165 -4.76 -25.24 15.22
C ILE A 165 -5.25 -26.68 15.11
N ASP A 166 -5.43 -27.35 16.26
CA ASP A 166 -5.96 -28.71 16.31
C ASP A 166 -7.49 -28.69 16.50
N LEU A 167 -8.22 -29.06 15.46
CA LEU A 167 -9.68 -29.08 15.45
C LEU A 167 -10.30 -30.23 16.26
N ASP A 168 -9.48 -31.11 16.83
CA ASP A 168 -9.95 -32.06 17.85
C ASP A 168 -10.17 -31.37 19.20
N HIS A 169 -9.53 -30.22 19.42
CA HIS A 169 -9.52 -29.50 20.69
C HIS A 169 -10.14 -28.10 20.60
N VAL A 170 -10.16 -27.51 19.41
CA VAL A 170 -10.68 -26.16 19.16
C VAL A 170 -11.74 -26.24 18.08
N SER A 171 -12.94 -25.71 18.34
CA SER A 171 -13.98 -25.68 17.32
C SER A 171 -13.57 -24.75 16.16
N PRO A 172 -14.04 -24.98 14.91
CA PRO A 172 -13.79 -24.03 13.83
C PRO A 172 -14.24 -22.60 14.13
N ALA A 173 -15.29 -22.43 14.95
CA ALA A 173 -15.78 -21.13 15.38
C ALA A 173 -14.79 -20.39 16.29
N GLU A 174 -14.07 -21.10 17.16
CA GLU A 174 -13.01 -20.53 18.01
C GLU A 174 -11.69 -20.31 17.25
N ALA A 175 -11.43 -21.09 16.21
CA ALA A 175 -10.24 -20.95 15.37
C ALA A 175 -10.30 -19.70 14.47
N ILE A 176 -11.48 -19.31 13.99
CA ILE A 176 -11.68 -18.17 13.09
C ILE A 176 -11.13 -16.86 13.67
N PRO A 177 -11.50 -16.43 14.90
CA PRO A 177 -10.96 -15.20 15.50
C PRO A 177 -9.43 -15.18 15.59
N ARG A 178 -8.79 -16.34 15.78
CA ARG A 178 -7.31 -16.43 15.80
C ARG A 178 -6.74 -16.12 14.41
N VAL A 179 -7.33 -16.67 13.36
CA VAL A 179 -6.92 -16.38 11.97
C VAL A 179 -7.20 -14.92 11.59
N GLU A 180 -8.34 -14.37 12.00
CA GLU A 180 -8.67 -12.96 11.80
C GLU A 180 -7.68 -12.03 12.48
N HIS A 181 -7.27 -12.37 13.71
CA HIS A 181 -6.23 -11.63 14.43
C HIS A 181 -4.91 -11.61 13.64
N LEU A 182 -4.44 -12.78 13.18
CA LEU A 182 -3.22 -12.87 12.36
C LEU A 182 -3.33 -12.06 11.06
N HIS A 183 -4.49 -12.12 10.41
CA HIS A 183 -4.76 -11.33 9.22
C HIS A 183 -4.64 -9.82 9.51
N HIS A 184 -5.23 -9.35 10.61
CA HIS A 184 -5.12 -7.95 11.03
C HIS A 184 -3.69 -7.53 11.37
N GLU A 185 -2.90 -8.40 11.99
CA GLU A 185 -1.48 -8.14 12.27
C GLU A 185 -0.66 -8.03 10.99
N LEU A 186 -0.88 -8.92 10.02
CA LEU A 186 -0.22 -8.89 8.72
C LEU A 186 -0.59 -7.65 7.91
N GLU A 187 -1.87 -7.28 7.88
CA GLU A 187 -2.29 -6.02 7.26
C GLU A 187 -1.61 -4.82 7.92
N THR A 188 -1.60 -4.78 9.26
CA THR A 188 -0.99 -3.70 10.04
C THR A 188 0.51 -3.58 9.75
N ARG A 189 1.20 -4.72 9.65
CA ARG A 189 2.60 -4.79 9.27
C ARG A 189 2.85 -4.26 7.87
N ARG A 190 2.06 -4.68 6.87
CA ARG A 190 2.18 -4.17 5.49
C ARG A 190 1.91 -2.68 5.40
N VAL A 191 0.87 -2.18 6.08
CA VAL A 191 0.60 -0.74 6.16
C VAL A 191 1.82 0.00 6.71
N GLY A 192 2.43 -0.50 7.78
CA GLY A 192 3.64 0.08 8.35
C GLY A 192 4.85 0.02 7.40
N GLU A 193 5.07 -1.11 6.73
CA GLU A 193 6.16 -1.31 5.78
C GLU A 193 6.05 -0.36 4.57
N TYR A 194 4.87 -0.27 3.95
CA TYR A 194 4.63 0.65 2.83
C TYR A 194 4.68 2.11 3.27
N ALA A 195 4.13 2.46 4.43
CA ALA A 195 4.21 3.83 4.93
C ALA A 195 5.65 4.23 5.25
N GLY A 196 6.46 3.31 5.79
CA GLY A 196 7.90 3.50 5.99
C GLY A 196 8.65 3.72 4.69
N MET A 197 8.36 2.92 3.65
CA MET A 197 8.91 3.10 2.30
C MET A 197 8.53 4.46 1.72
N CYS A 198 7.24 4.80 1.72
CA CYS A 198 6.73 6.08 1.24
C CYS A 198 7.35 7.25 2.02
N GLY A 199 7.43 7.15 3.34
CA GLY A 199 8.06 8.17 4.19
C GLY A 199 9.54 8.35 3.87
N THR A 200 10.28 7.26 3.66
CA THR A 200 11.69 7.30 3.28
C THR A 200 11.89 7.97 1.93
N MET A 201 11.10 7.59 0.92
CA MET A 201 11.15 8.22 -0.40
C MET A 201 10.78 9.70 -0.32
N GLU A 202 9.70 10.04 0.38
CA GLU A 202 9.26 11.42 0.54
C GLU A 202 10.28 12.29 1.26
N ILE A 203 10.89 11.80 2.34
CA ILE A 203 11.88 12.56 3.13
C ILE A 203 13.20 12.61 2.36
N GLY A 204 13.71 11.47 1.89
CA GLY A 204 14.98 11.35 1.20
C GLY A 204 14.99 12.06 -0.16
N LEU A 205 14.12 11.64 -1.07
CA LEU A 205 14.03 12.25 -2.40
C LEU A 205 13.53 13.68 -2.32
N GLY A 206 12.61 13.99 -1.40
CA GLY A 206 12.15 15.36 -1.18
C GLY A 206 13.29 16.29 -0.73
N SER A 207 14.19 15.82 0.15
CA SER A 207 15.36 16.60 0.58
C SER A 207 16.37 16.75 -0.56
N LEU A 208 16.61 15.69 -1.34
CA LEU A 208 17.49 15.73 -2.52
C LEU A 208 17.00 16.74 -3.57
N LEU A 209 15.74 16.63 -3.99
CA LEU A 209 15.11 17.55 -4.94
C LEU A 209 15.11 18.99 -4.42
N HIS A 210 15.02 19.17 -3.10
CA HIS A 210 15.13 20.48 -2.48
C HIS A 210 16.57 21.02 -2.58
N GLY A 211 17.58 20.21 -2.28
CA GLY A 211 18.99 20.58 -2.41
C GLY A 211 19.37 20.95 -3.84
N LEU A 212 18.87 20.18 -4.82
CA LEU A 212 19.11 20.41 -6.25
C LEU A 212 18.26 21.55 -6.85
N ARG A 213 17.33 22.15 -6.08
CA ARG A 213 16.42 23.22 -6.53
C ARG A 213 15.63 22.87 -7.81
N ILE A 214 15.27 21.61 -7.98
CA ILE A 214 14.54 21.15 -9.18
C ILE A 214 13.14 21.78 -9.20
N PRO A 215 12.76 22.46 -10.30
CA PRO A 215 11.41 23.02 -10.46
C PRO A 215 10.37 21.89 -10.49
N PHE A 216 9.13 22.19 -10.12
CA PHE A 216 8.02 21.22 -10.11
C PHE A 216 8.22 19.98 -9.22
N LYS A 217 9.18 19.98 -8.29
CA LYS A 217 9.41 18.87 -7.34
C LYS A 217 8.14 18.38 -6.63
N GLY A 218 7.21 19.29 -6.30
CA GLY A 218 5.92 18.91 -5.70
C GLY A 218 5.03 18.06 -6.62
N HIS A 219 5.02 18.35 -7.93
CA HIS A 219 4.26 17.55 -8.89
C HIS A 219 4.89 16.18 -9.12
N PHE A 220 6.22 16.11 -9.11
CA PHE A 220 6.97 14.87 -9.23
C PHE A 220 6.76 13.97 -7.99
N LEU A 221 6.91 14.53 -6.77
CA LEU A 221 6.63 13.79 -5.53
C LEU A 221 5.18 13.30 -5.48
N ALA A 222 4.21 14.10 -5.93
CA ALA A 222 2.82 13.65 -6.02
C ALA A 222 2.62 12.47 -7.00
N LEU A 223 3.36 12.42 -8.12
CA LEU A 223 3.33 11.25 -9.03
C LEU A 223 3.99 10.02 -8.40
N LEU A 224 5.09 10.22 -7.69
CA LEU A 224 5.75 9.14 -6.95
C LEU A 224 4.82 8.57 -5.87
N GLN A 225 4.19 9.44 -5.08
CA GLN A 225 3.19 9.03 -4.09
C GLN A 225 2.03 8.26 -4.76
N ASN A 226 1.58 8.68 -5.95
CA ASN A 226 0.55 7.95 -6.69
C ASN A 226 1.02 6.52 -7.04
N ALA A 227 2.21 6.38 -7.62
CA ALA A 227 2.78 5.07 -7.93
C ALA A 227 2.92 4.19 -6.67
N MET A 228 3.39 4.78 -5.56
CA MET A 228 3.54 4.06 -4.29
C MET A 228 2.21 3.57 -3.71
N LEU A 229 1.15 4.38 -3.77
CA LEU A 229 -0.19 3.97 -3.33
C LEU A 229 -0.76 2.85 -4.20
N ILE A 230 -0.46 2.85 -5.50
CA ILE A 230 -0.84 1.76 -6.41
C ILE A 230 -0.12 0.47 -6.06
N LEU A 231 1.18 0.54 -5.79
CA LEU A 231 1.98 -0.63 -5.42
C LEU A 231 1.58 -1.18 -4.05
N ALA A 232 1.34 -0.30 -3.08
CA ALA A 232 0.76 -0.66 -1.79
C ALA A 232 -0.62 -1.33 -1.97
N GLY A 233 -1.47 -0.76 -2.82
CA GLY A 233 -2.81 -1.27 -3.05
C GLY A 233 -2.82 -2.60 -3.79
N ASN A 234 -1.91 -2.82 -4.73
CA ASN A 234 -1.77 -4.12 -5.40
C ASN A 234 -1.41 -5.23 -4.41
N SER A 235 -0.57 -4.93 -3.41
CA SER A 235 -0.21 -5.91 -2.38
C SER A 235 -1.29 -6.14 -1.30
N MET A 236 -2.20 -5.19 -1.09
CA MET A 236 -3.22 -5.24 -0.03
C MET A 236 -4.65 -5.36 -0.57
N GLY A 237 -4.83 -5.41 -1.88
CA GLY A 237 -6.14 -5.37 -2.53
C GLY A 237 -6.88 -4.04 -2.29
N GLY A 238 -6.16 -2.92 -2.28
CA GLY A 238 -6.69 -1.57 -2.04
C GLY A 238 -7.03 -1.25 -0.58
N ARG A 239 -6.83 -2.20 0.34
CA ARG A 239 -7.06 -2.00 1.77
C ARG A 239 -5.92 -1.21 2.41
N GLY A 240 -6.25 -0.48 3.47
CA GLY A 240 -5.24 0.20 4.30
C GLY A 240 -4.55 1.42 3.67
N LEU A 241 -4.86 1.80 2.43
CA LEU A 241 -4.23 2.93 1.73
C LEU A 241 -4.37 4.27 2.45
N PHE A 242 -5.52 4.50 3.08
CA PHE A 242 -5.75 5.68 3.90
C PHE A 242 -4.75 5.73 5.07
N ARG A 243 -4.57 4.59 5.77
CA ARG A 243 -3.61 4.46 6.88
C ARG A 243 -2.17 4.69 6.38
N VAL A 244 -1.80 4.12 5.24
CA VAL A 244 -0.48 4.34 4.61
C VAL A 244 -0.24 5.83 4.37
N THR A 245 -1.22 6.53 3.81
CA THR A 245 -1.15 7.96 3.53
C THR A 245 -0.99 8.78 4.81
N CYS A 246 -1.84 8.55 5.81
CA CYS A 246 -1.77 9.30 7.07
C CYS A 246 -0.45 9.09 7.79
N ILE A 247 0.04 7.85 7.86
CA ILE A 247 1.35 7.54 8.45
C ILE A 247 2.48 8.18 7.65
N THR A 248 2.43 8.15 6.31
CA THR A 248 3.41 8.83 5.44
C THR A 248 3.43 10.34 5.69
N ALA A 249 2.26 10.97 5.76
CA ALA A 249 2.14 12.39 6.10
C ALA A 249 2.73 12.67 7.49
N MET A 250 2.44 11.83 8.48
CA MET A 250 3.04 11.95 9.82
C MET A 250 4.56 11.80 9.76
N LEU A 251 5.11 10.84 8.99
CA LEU A 251 6.55 10.68 8.85
C LEU A 251 7.21 11.90 8.19
N LYS A 252 6.54 12.55 7.23
CA LYS A 252 7.02 13.79 6.59
C LYS A 252 7.27 14.91 7.60
N SER A 253 6.56 14.90 8.74
CA SER A 253 6.79 15.86 9.83
C SER A 253 8.17 15.77 10.47
N PHE A 254 8.83 14.61 10.35
CA PHE A 254 10.20 14.39 10.83
C PHE A 254 11.26 14.80 9.79
N SER A 255 10.86 15.31 8.63
CA SER A 255 11.80 15.82 7.63
C SER A 255 12.59 17.01 8.21
N PRO A 256 13.91 17.09 7.99
CA PRO A 256 14.75 18.19 8.45
C PRO A 256 14.44 19.53 7.75
N MET A 257 13.57 19.51 6.73
CA MET A 257 13.22 20.68 5.95
C MET A 257 12.33 21.66 6.72
N HIS A 258 12.67 22.95 6.63
CA HIS A 258 11.91 24.02 7.27
C HIS A 258 10.47 24.06 6.72
N ASN A 259 9.48 23.88 7.60
CA ASN A 259 8.03 23.82 7.35
C ASN A 259 7.49 22.52 6.71
N PRO A 260 7.23 21.47 7.52
CA PRO A 260 6.65 20.23 7.02
C PRO A 260 5.14 20.31 6.73
N LEU A 261 4.42 21.31 7.26
CA LEU A 261 2.95 21.26 7.31
C LEU A 261 2.30 21.25 5.93
N ARG A 262 2.75 22.11 5.00
CA ARG A 262 2.16 22.15 3.64
C ARG A 262 2.33 20.83 2.90
N PRO A 263 3.54 20.22 2.83
CA PRO A 263 3.70 18.87 2.29
C PRO A 263 2.84 17.82 3.00
N MET A 264 2.74 17.86 4.34
CA MET A 264 1.91 16.90 5.09
C MET A 264 0.43 16.97 4.71
N ILE A 265 -0.14 18.18 4.66
CA ILE A 265 -1.54 18.40 4.27
C ILE A 265 -1.76 17.93 2.83
N SER A 266 -0.82 18.23 1.93
CA SER A 266 -0.91 17.79 0.54
C SER A 266 -0.92 16.27 0.43
N ILE A 267 0.03 15.57 1.07
CA ILE A 267 0.13 14.11 1.09
C ILE A 267 -1.16 13.51 1.65
N ALA A 268 -1.64 14.04 2.78
CA ALA A 268 -2.85 13.59 3.45
C ALA A 268 -4.09 13.73 2.56
N LEU A 269 -4.33 14.91 1.97
CA LEU A 269 -5.48 15.17 1.11
C LEU A 269 -5.43 14.33 -0.17
N GLN A 270 -4.26 14.24 -0.80
CA GLN A 270 -4.06 13.46 -2.02
C GLN A 270 -4.33 11.97 -1.80
N GLY A 271 -3.71 11.36 -0.79
CA GLY A 271 -3.90 9.94 -0.54
C GLY A 271 -5.26 9.62 0.10
N SER A 272 -5.87 10.57 0.83
CA SER A 272 -7.27 10.42 1.28
C SER A 272 -8.22 10.36 0.09
N LEU A 273 -8.11 11.31 -0.85
CA LEU A 273 -8.89 11.32 -2.08
C LEU A 273 -8.69 10.02 -2.87
N PHE A 274 -7.44 9.60 -3.06
CA PHE A 274 -7.11 8.35 -3.76
C PHE A 274 -7.76 7.13 -3.08
N SER A 275 -7.64 7.03 -1.75
CA SER A 275 -8.20 5.93 -0.96
C SER A 275 -9.72 5.91 -1.00
N THR A 276 -10.38 7.06 -0.91
CA THR A 276 -11.85 7.15 -0.97
C THR A 276 -12.37 6.71 -2.33
N ILE A 277 -11.76 7.16 -3.43
CA ILE A 277 -12.19 6.79 -4.78
C ILE A 277 -12.02 5.30 -5.04
N THR A 278 -10.86 4.73 -4.66
CA THR A 278 -10.59 3.28 -4.82
C THR A 278 -11.41 2.41 -3.87
N MET A 279 -11.86 2.94 -2.73
CA MET A 279 -12.83 2.27 -1.86
C MET A 279 -14.22 2.20 -2.52
N ILE A 280 -14.71 3.33 -3.06
CA ILE A 280 -16.03 3.42 -3.70
C ILE A 280 -16.09 2.54 -4.96
N THR A 281 -15.06 2.64 -5.81
CA THR A 281 -14.99 1.92 -7.09
C THR A 281 -14.45 0.50 -6.96
N ARG A 282 -14.09 0.09 -5.74
CA ARG A 282 -13.31 -1.11 -5.39
C ARG A 282 -11.91 -1.07 -6.03
N TRP A 283 -11.02 -1.98 -5.61
CA TRP A 283 -9.66 -2.09 -6.17
C TRP A 283 -9.67 -2.67 -7.59
N ARG A 284 -10.06 -1.85 -8.56
CA ARG A 284 -10.12 -2.14 -10.00
C ARG A 284 -9.31 -1.11 -10.76
N LEU A 285 -8.79 -1.49 -11.93
CA LEU A 285 -7.97 -0.61 -12.77
C LEU A 285 -8.68 0.73 -13.04
N PHE A 286 -9.96 0.71 -13.42
CA PHE A 286 -10.74 1.93 -13.64
C PHE A 286 -10.73 2.87 -12.42
N GLY A 287 -10.97 2.31 -11.22
CA GLY A 287 -10.96 3.06 -9.98
C GLY A 287 -9.62 3.69 -9.66
N VAL A 288 -8.53 2.95 -9.93
CA VAL A 288 -7.15 3.40 -9.74
C VAL A 288 -6.77 4.51 -10.72
N LEU A 289 -7.17 4.40 -11.99
CA LEU A 289 -6.95 5.44 -13.00
C LEU A 289 -7.70 6.72 -12.62
N LEU A 290 -8.98 6.60 -12.26
CA LEU A 290 -9.79 7.74 -11.82
C LEU A 290 -9.20 8.42 -10.58
N ALA A 291 -8.81 7.62 -9.58
CA ALA A 291 -8.16 8.12 -8.37
C ALA A 291 -6.84 8.85 -8.68
N SER A 292 -6.03 8.32 -9.60
CA SER A 292 -4.76 8.92 -10.05
C SER A 292 -4.94 10.27 -10.75
N ILE A 293 -5.97 10.36 -11.60
CA ILE A 293 -6.33 11.61 -12.30
C ILE A 293 -6.78 12.65 -11.29
N LEU A 294 -7.73 12.31 -10.42
CA LEU A 294 -8.27 13.21 -9.41
C LEU A 294 -7.20 13.67 -8.40
N MET A 295 -6.30 12.78 -7.98
CA MET A 295 -5.14 13.14 -7.17
C MET A 295 -4.21 14.11 -7.91
N GLY A 296 -3.99 13.90 -9.21
CA GLY A 296 -3.23 14.79 -10.07
C GLY A 296 -3.85 16.19 -10.18
N TRP A 297 -5.17 16.27 -10.38
CA TRP A 297 -5.93 17.52 -10.43
C TRP A 297 -5.96 18.22 -9.07
N LEU A 298 -6.15 17.50 -7.97
CA LEU A 298 -6.10 18.05 -6.62
C LEU A 298 -4.73 18.69 -6.35
N THR A 299 -3.65 18.10 -6.85
CA THR A 299 -2.30 18.68 -6.72
C THR A 299 -2.21 20.06 -7.38
N ILE A 300 -2.74 20.22 -8.59
CA ILE A 300 -2.81 21.50 -9.30
C ILE A 300 -3.75 22.46 -8.55
N GLY A 301 -4.94 21.98 -8.19
CA GLY A 301 -5.96 22.74 -7.49
C GLY A 301 -5.48 23.33 -6.17
N LEU A 302 -4.78 22.55 -5.33
CA LEU A 302 -4.18 23.04 -4.08
C LEU A 302 -3.11 24.11 -4.33
N GLY A 303 -2.33 23.96 -5.41
CA GLY A 303 -1.37 24.98 -5.85
C GLY A 303 -2.06 26.29 -6.22
N LEU A 304 -3.05 26.23 -7.11
CA LEU A 304 -3.82 27.38 -7.57
C LEU A 304 -4.63 28.04 -6.45
N LEU A 305 -5.28 27.24 -5.60
CA LEU A 305 -6.03 27.71 -4.44
C LEU A 305 -5.13 28.51 -3.49
N PHE A 306 -3.92 28.01 -3.20
CA PHE A 306 -2.98 28.72 -2.34
C PHE A 306 -2.57 30.07 -2.93
N GLN A 307 -2.30 30.13 -4.24
CA GLN A 307 -1.98 31.39 -4.92
C GLN A 307 -3.16 32.36 -4.92
N TYR A 308 -4.37 31.84 -5.16
CA TYR A 308 -5.60 32.64 -5.10
C TYR A 308 -5.89 33.15 -3.68
N MET A 309 -5.63 32.35 -2.64
CA MET A 309 -5.79 32.81 -1.26
C MET A 309 -4.84 33.97 -0.93
N LEU A 310 -3.58 33.90 -1.40
CA LEU A 310 -2.58 34.94 -1.17
C LEU A 310 -2.86 36.24 -1.93
N PHE A 311 -3.18 36.13 -3.23
CA PHE A 311 -3.23 37.28 -4.14
C PHE A 311 -4.65 37.65 -4.60
N GLY A 312 -5.66 36.84 -4.27
CA GLY A 312 -7.05 37.07 -4.66
C GLY A 312 -7.27 37.06 -6.17
N HIS A 313 -8.22 37.88 -6.63
CA HIS A 313 -8.55 38.03 -8.03
C HIS A 313 -7.39 38.56 -8.89
N ALA A 314 -6.42 39.26 -8.28
CA ALA A 314 -5.24 39.76 -8.98
C ALA A 314 -4.41 38.62 -9.62
N PHE A 315 -4.38 37.45 -8.99
CA PHE A 315 -3.73 36.25 -9.54
C PHE A 315 -4.39 35.78 -10.84
N VAL A 316 -5.72 35.82 -10.91
CA VAL A 316 -6.48 35.40 -12.10
C VAL A 316 -6.17 36.35 -13.26
N LEU A 317 -6.17 37.66 -12.99
CA LEU A 317 -5.82 38.69 -13.98
C LEU A 317 -4.37 38.53 -14.47
N MET A 318 -3.43 38.32 -13.56
CA MET A 318 -2.03 38.06 -13.89
C MET A 318 -1.89 36.82 -14.79
N MET A 319 -2.63 35.75 -14.50
CA MET A 319 -2.58 34.54 -15.31
C MET A 319 -3.19 34.72 -16.69
N ALA A 320 -4.29 35.46 -16.80
CA ALA A 320 -4.87 35.83 -18.09
C ALA A 320 -3.91 36.70 -18.91
N GLY A 321 -3.26 37.69 -18.29
CA GLY A 321 -2.25 38.54 -18.93
C GLY A 321 -1.03 37.75 -19.41
N PHE A 322 -0.52 36.86 -18.57
CA PHE A 322 0.59 35.95 -18.92
C PHE A 322 0.22 35.04 -20.10
N LEU A 323 -0.95 34.41 -20.06
CA LEU A 323 -1.43 33.54 -21.14
C LEU A 323 -1.64 34.32 -22.45
N GLY A 324 -2.14 35.55 -22.38
CA GLY A 324 -2.24 36.43 -23.55
C GLY A 324 -0.87 36.77 -24.14
N ALA A 325 0.13 37.08 -23.29
CA ALA A 325 1.50 37.33 -23.74
C ALA A 325 2.15 36.10 -24.36
N ALA A 326 2.03 34.93 -23.71
CA ALA A 326 2.52 33.66 -24.23
C ALA A 326 1.82 33.25 -25.54
N GLY A 327 0.50 33.49 -25.63
CA GLY A 327 -0.29 33.22 -26.82
C GLY A 327 0.13 34.05 -28.02
N ARG A 328 0.45 35.34 -27.81
CA ARG A 328 1.03 36.20 -28.86
C ARG A 328 2.41 35.70 -29.32
N LEU A 329 3.24 35.20 -28.40
CA LEU A 329 4.56 34.66 -28.74
C LEU A 329 4.47 33.35 -29.53
N LEU A 330 3.52 32.48 -29.19
CA LEU A 330 3.34 31.17 -29.82
C LEU A 330 2.41 31.18 -31.03
N GLY A 331 1.75 32.30 -31.32
CA GLY A 331 0.72 32.39 -32.37
C GLY A 331 -0.57 31.62 -32.05
N VAL A 332 -0.84 31.33 -30.78
CA VAL A 332 -2.03 30.56 -30.34
C VAL A 332 -2.85 31.38 -29.34
N THR A 333 -4.14 31.57 -29.61
CA THR A 333 -5.05 32.20 -28.65
C THR A 333 -5.59 31.17 -27.66
N LEU A 334 -4.99 31.08 -26.47
CA LEU A 334 -5.49 30.24 -25.39
C LEU A 334 -6.33 31.07 -24.42
N SER A 335 -7.62 30.72 -24.28
CA SER A 335 -8.43 31.25 -23.19
C SER A 335 -7.92 30.74 -21.84
N PRO A 336 -8.08 31.48 -20.72
CA PRO A 336 -7.66 31.00 -19.40
C PRO A 336 -8.26 29.64 -19.02
N LEU A 337 -9.54 29.43 -19.37
CA LEU A 337 -10.21 28.14 -19.19
C LEU A 337 -9.59 27.06 -20.09
N GLY A 338 -9.32 27.37 -21.36
CA GLY A 338 -8.67 26.43 -22.29
C GLY A 338 -7.28 26.01 -21.82
N ALA A 339 -6.47 26.94 -21.31
CA ALA A 339 -5.16 26.65 -20.73
C ALA A 339 -5.26 25.77 -19.47
N LEU A 340 -6.24 26.03 -18.60
CA LEU A 340 -6.50 25.20 -17.43
C LEU A 340 -6.93 23.78 -17.83
N LEU A 341 -7.87 23.65 -18.77
CA LEU A 341 -8.33 22.35 -19.27
C LEU A 341 -7.20 21.57 -19.94
N TRP A 342 -6.35 22.25 -20.73
CA TRP A 342 -5.17 21.65 -21.33
C TRP A 342 -4.20 21.14 -20.24
N LEU A 343 -3.91 21.95 -19.23
CA LEU A 343 -3.04 21.56 -18.12
C LEU A 343 -3.60 20.36 -17.34
N LEU A 344 -4.91 20.36 -17.07
CA LEU A 344 -5.59 19.23 -16.42
C LEU A 344 -5.56 17.97 -17.30
N GLY A 345 -5.72 18.12 -18.62
CA GLY A 345 -5.63 17.04 -19.60
C GLY A 345 -4.24 16.42 -19.67
N VAL A 346 -3.20 17.23 -19.82
CA VAL A 346 -1.80 16.78 -19.78
C VAL A 346 -1.49 16.08 -18.45
N ARG A 347 -1.96 16.65 -17.33
CA ARG A 347 -1.77 16.04 -16.02
C ARG A 347 -2.48 14.69 -15.90
N ALA A 348 -3.70 14.58 -16.42
CA ALA A 348 -4.45 13.32 -16.44
C ALA A 348 -3.70 12.26 -17.25
N ALA A 349 -3.18 12.62 -18.44
CA ALA A 349 -2.41 11.71 -19.27
C ALA A 349 -1.16 11.17 -18.54
N ILE A 350 -0.38 12.04 -17.91
CA ILE A 350 0.80 11.63 -17.13
C ILE A 350 0.40 10.74 -15.94
N SER A 351 -0.67 11.11 -15.21
CA SER A 351 -1.20 10.30 -14.11
C SER A 351 -1.63 8.90 -14.57
N ILE A 352 -2.26 8.78 -15.74
CA ILE A 352 -2.67 7.49 -16.32
C ILE A 352 -1.43 6.66 -16.65
N VAL A 353 -0.42 7.23 -17.31
CA VAL A 353 0.81 6.51 -17.65
C VAL A 353 1.49 6.00 -16.38
N VAL A 354 1.69 6.85 -15.38
CA VAL A 354 2.27 6.44 -14.09
C VAL A 354 1.45 5.35 -13.42
N ALA A 355 0.11 5.46 -13.48
CA ALA A 355 -0.78 4.46 -12.89
C ALA A 355 -0.71 3.10 -13.61
N LEU A 356 -0.67 3.09 -14.94
CA LEU A 356 -0.53 1.87 -15.74
C LEU A 356 0.83 1.20 -15.50
N VAL A 357 1.90 2.00 -15.49
CA VAL A 357 3.25 1.50 -15.20
C VAL A 357 3.32 0.92 -13.79
N ALA A 358 2.76 1.59 -12.78
CA ALA A 358 2.73 1.05 -11.42
C ALA A 358 1.82 -0.18 -11.28
N TRP A 359 0.70 -0.22 -12.01
CA TRP A 359 -0.25 -1.34 -11.94
C TRP A 359 0.30 -2.62 -12.57
N TYR A 360 0.90 -2.52 -13.76
CA TYR A 360 1.38 -3.68 -14.53
C TYR A 360 2.88 -3.95 -14.37
N GLY A 361 3.69 -2.96 -14.02
CA GLY A 361 5.15 -3.04 -14.06
C GLY A 361 5.79 -3.84 -12.94
N HIS A 362 5.03 -4.44 -12.01
CA HIS A 362 5.55 -5.23 -10.89
C HIS A 362 6.74 -4.56 -10.15
N LEU A 363 6.68 -3.23 -10.00
CA LEU A 363 7.79 -2.40 -9.51
C LEU A 363 8.12 -2.60 -8.02
N SER A 364 7.39 -3.47 -7.30
CA SER A 364 7.65 -3.74 -5.89
C SER A 364 9.08 -4.22 -5.65
N GLY A 365 9.59 -5.13 -6.47
CA GLY A 365 10.96 -5.64 -6.35
C GLY A 365 12.02 -4.55 -6.59
N LEU A 366 11.83 -3.72 -7.62
CA LEU A 366 12.71 -2.58 -7.89
C LEU A 366 12.69 -1.59 -6.73
N LEU A 367 11.52 -1.29 -6.17
CA LEU A 367 11.41 -0.39 -5.03
C LEU A 367 12.10 -0.94 -3.79
N MET A 368 11.98 -2.24 -3.51
CA MET A 368 12.71 -2.87 -2.41
C MET A 368 14.22 -2.79 -2.63
N ALA A 369 14.70 -3.03 -3.85
CA ALA A 369 16.11 -2.93 -4.19
C ALA A 369 16.64 -1.47 -4.10
N ILE A 370 15.86 -0.49 -4.56
CA ILE A 370 16.18 0.94 -4.39
C ILE A 370 16.17 1.30 -2.91
N GLU A 371 15.20 0.77 -2.15
CA GLU A 371 15.15 0.93 -0.70
C GLU A 371 16.45 0.44 -0.08
N GLU A 372 16.86 -0.80 -0.33
CA GLU A 372 18.03 -1.43 0.29
C GLU A 372 19.32 -0.65 0.06
N ARG A 373 19.44 0.02 -1.09
CA ARG A 373 20.62 0.84 -1.43
C ARG A 373 20.59 2.26 -0.85
N TRP A 374 19.42 2.74 -0.40
CA TRP A 374 19.27 4.11 0.05
C TRP A 374 19.48 4.22 1.57
N THR A 375 20.52 4.95 2.00
CA THR A 375 20.73 5.34 3.40
C THR A 375 20.00 6.65 3.68
N PRO A 376 18.89 6.65 4.45
CA PRO A 376 18.19 7.89 4.77
C PRO A 376 19.07 8.76 5.69
N MET A 377 19.01 10.08 5.48
CA MET A 377 19.62 11.03 6.43
C MET A 377 18.99 10.83 7.81
N LYS A 378 19.81 10.84 8.87
CA LYS A 378 19.35 10.77 10.26
C LYS A 378 18.26 11.83 10.50
N PRO A 379 17.01 11.43 10.81
CA PRO A 379 15.97 12.40 11.11
C PRO A 379 16.38 13.19 12.35
N ARG A 380 16.42 14.52 12.24
CA ARG A 380 16.58 15.38 13.42
C ARG A 380 15.21 15.50 14.08
N LEU A 381 15.01 14.74 15.16
CA LEU A 381 13.88 14.95 16.06
C LEU A 381 14.05 16.33 16.70
N SER A 382 13.29 17.30 16.20
CA SER A 382 13.17 18.58 16.89
C SER A 382 12.40 18.34 18.19
N PRO A 383 12.90 18.78 19.35
CA PRO A 383 12.18 18.61 20.60
C PRO A 383 10.78 19.24 20.48
N LEU A 384 9.76 18.48 20.87
CA LEU A 384 8.35 18.88 20.81
C LEU A 384 8.05 19.90 21.92
N THR A 385 8.62 21.10 21.83
CA THR A 385 8.30 22.17 22.77
C THR A 385 7.02 22.87 22.36
N GLU A 386 6.02 22.92 23.25
CA GLU A 386 4.85 23.77 23.04
C GLU A 386 5.29 25.24 23.03
N ASN A 387 5.15 25.91 21.88
CA ASN A 387 5.49 27.32 21.76
C ASN A 387 4.32 28.18 22.25
N SER A 388 4.60 29.22 23.03
CA SER A 388 3.62 30.26 23.34
C SER A 388 3.19 30.99 22.05
N TRP A 389 2.02 31.64 22.07
CA TRP A 389 1.55 32.43 20.93
C TRP A 389 2.55 33.52 20.52
N GLY A 390 3.17 34.20 21.49
CA GLY A 390 4.20 35.21 21.23
C GLY A 390 5.43 34.63 20.53
N ARG A 391 5.93 33.47 21.00
CA ARG A 391 7.07 32.79 20.35
C ARG A 391 6.71 32.31 18.95
N SER A 392 5.50 31.80 18.75
CA SER A 392 5.00 31.35 17.44
C SER A 392 4.89 32.51 16.45
N ALA A 393 4.38 33.66 16.90
CA ALA A 393 4.29 34.89 16.11
C ALA A 393 5.69 35.43 15.75
N LEU A 394 6.64 35.42 16.69
CA LEU A 394 8.02 35.85 16.43
C LEU A 394 8.71 34.93 15.40
N LEU A 395 8.52 33.62 15.51
CA LEU A 395 9.02 32.65 14.53
C LEU A 395 8.36 32.83 13.16
N ALA A 396 7.07 33.14 13.12
CA ALA A 396 6.35 33.46 11.89
C ALA A 396 6.88 34.72 11.22
N LEU A 397 7.18 35.77 12.01
CA LEU A 397 7.81 36.98 11.51
C LEU A 397 9.22 36.68 10.94
N ARG A 398 10.01 35.86 11.65
CA ARG A 398 11.32 35.41 11.16
C ARG A 398 11.21 34.66 9.84
N ASP A 399 10.18 33.82 9.69
CA ASP A 399 9.95 33.05 8.47
C ASP A 399 9.49 33.94 7.30
N LEU A 400 8.70 34.99 7.58
CA LEU A 400 8.31 36.03 6.61
C LEU A 400 9.53 36.83 6.11
N LEU A 401 10.53 37.06 6.97
CA LEU A 401 11.74 37.82 6.64
C LEU A 401 12.85 36.96 6.01
N ARG A 402 12.61 35.66 5.75
CA ARG A 402 13.61 34.82 5.10
C ARG A 402 13.89 35.32 3.68
N PRO A 403 15.17 35.42 3.27
CA PRO A 403 15.53 35.93 1.94
C PRO A 403 14.78 35.25 0.79
N TRP A 404 14.59 33.93 0.88
CA TRP A 404 13.83 33.18 -0.13
C TRP A 404 12.35 33.53 -0.18
N PHE A 405 11.70 33.67 0.97
CA PHE A 405 10.29 34.05 0.99
C PHE A 405 10.11 35.47 0.46
N VAL A 406 10.95 36.41 0.91
CA VAL A 406 10.96 37.80 0.43
C VAL A 406 11.21 37.84 -1.07
N LEU A 407 12.18 37.08 -1.60
CA LEU A 407 12.46 37.00 -3.02
C LEU A 407 11.25 36.49 -3.82
N PHE A 408 10.61 35.39 -3.38
CA PHE A 408 9.43 34.86 -4.06
C PHE A 408 8.25 35.84 -4.00
N LEU A 409 8.04 36.46 -2.83
CA LEU A 409 6.97 37.45 -2.65
C LEU A 409 7.22 38.68 -3.53
N ALA A 410 8.47 39.17 -3.60
CA ALA A 410 8.88 40.28 -4.46
C ALA A 410 8.73 39.93 -5.95
N LEU A 411 9.15 38.74 -6.37
CA LEU A 411 8.97 38.27 -7.74
C LEU A 411 7.49 38.15 -8.10
N SER A 412 6.65 37.62 -7.20
CA SER A 412 5.20 37.58 -7.39
C SER A 412 4.60 38.99 -7.45
N GLY A 413 5.06 39.91 -6.60
CA GLY A 413 4.68 41.32 -6.64
C GLY A 413 5.05 41.98 -7.96
N LEU A 414 6.25 41.71 -8.47
CA LEU A 414 6.72 42.19 -9.78
C LEU A 414 5.86 41.63 -10.92
N LEU A 415 5.60 40.33 -10.92
CA LEU A 415 4.74 39.71 -11.93
C LEU A 415 3.31 40.27 -11.88
N LEU A 416 2.76 40.49 -10.68
CA LEU A 416 1.46 41.13 -10.51
C LEU A 416 1.48 42.56 -11.06
N PHE A 417 2.54 43.33 -10.81
CA PHE A 417 2.67 44.70 -11.31
C PHE A 417 2.82 44.76 -12.84
N VAL A 418 3.58 43.81 -13.43
CA VAL A 418 3.83 43.77 -14.87
C VAL A 418 2.62 43.27 -15.66
N PHE A 419 1.92 42.25 -15.14
CA PHE A 419 0.87 41.54 -15.90
C PHE A 419 -0.55 41.86 -15.44
N SER A 420 -0.74 42.58 -14.33
CA SER A 420 -2.06 42.99 -13.85
C SER A 420 -2.25 44.50 -14.03
N PRO A 421 -3.41 44.97 -14.51
CA PRO A 421 -3.71 46.39 -14.66
C PRO A 421 -4.06 47.05 -13.31
N LEU A 422 -3.31 46.74 -12.25
CA LEU A 422 -3.58 47.26 -10.90
C LEU A 422 -2.90 48.61 -10.71
N ASP A 423 -3.67 49.56 -10.16
CA ASP A 423 -3.11 50.79 -9.61
C ASP A 423 -2.06 50.47 -8.53
N PRO A 424 -0.93 51.21 -8.44
CA PRO A 424 0.12 50.94 -7.45
C PRO A 424 -0.39 50.81 -6.01
N ARG A 425 -1.43 51.57 -5.62
CA ARG A 425 -2.02 51.47 -4.27
C ARG A 425 -2.75 50.15 -4.06
N ALA A 426 -3.51 49.71 -5.07
CA ALA A 426 -4.18 48.41 -5.06
C ALA A 426 -3.15 47.26 -5.03
N GLY A 427 -2.07 47.37 -5.81
CA GLY A 427 -0.95 46.43 -5.78
C GLY A 427 -0.32 46.32 -4.38
N ALA A 428 -0.05 47.46 -3.73
CA ALA A 428 0.50 47.50 -2.37
C ALA A 428 -0.44 46.84 -1.34
N LEU A 429 -1.76 47.07 -1.45
CA LEU A 429 -2.75 46.44 -0.56
C LEU A 429 -2.80 44.91 -0.75
N VAL A 430 -2.77 44.42 -2.00
CA VAL A 430 -2.72 42.98 -2.30
C VAL A 430 -1.46 42.35 -1.72
N PHE A 431 -0.32 43.02 -1.84
CA PHE A 431 0.95 42.57 -1.27
C PHE A 431 0.89 42.51 0.26
N ALA A 432 0.40 43.56 0.91
CA ALA A 432 0.23 43.62 2.36
C ALA A 432 -0.70 42.52 2.88
N ARG A 433 -1.81 42.27 2.17
CA ARG A 433 -2.72 41.15 2.45
C ARG A 433 -2.01 39.80 2.32
N GLY A 434 -1.26 39.58 1.25
CA GLY A 434 -0.50 38.34 1.05
C GLY A 434 0.51 38.10 2.16
N ALA A 435 1.23 39.13 2.60
CA ALA A 435 2.15 39.08 3.73
C ALA A 435 1.44 38.78 5.06
N LEU A 436 0.29 39.41 5.32
CA LEU A 436 -0.51 39.16 6.53
C LEU A 436 -1.05 37.72 6.57
N LEU A 437 -1.58 37.21 5.46
CA LEU A 437 -2.06 35.84 5.36
C LEU A 437 -0.93 34.83 5.54
N ALA A 438 0.24 35.08 4.95
CA ALA A 438 1.43 34.27 5.17
C ALA A 438 1.87 34.28 6.64
N PHE A 439 1.83 35.43 7.31
CA PHE A 439 2.15 35.56 8.73
C PHE A 439 1.17 34.76 9.61
N VAL A 440 -0.14 34.86 9.38
CA VAL A 440 -1.16 34.07 10.09
C VAL A 440 -0.93 32.58 9.86
N PHE A 441 -0.66 32.18 8.62
CA PHE A 441 -0.39 30.79 8.27
C PHE A 441 0.85 30.23 8.98
N PHE A 442 1.98 30.95 8.96
CA PHE A 442 3.19 30.55 9.68
C PHE A 442 2.97 30.50 11.19
N THR A 443 2.18 31.42 11.74
CA THR A 443 1.85 31.42 13.18
C THR A 443 1.05 30.17 13.55
N LEU A 444 0.00 29.84 12.78
CA LEU A 444 -0.79 28.64 13.00
C LEU A 444 0.06 27.38 12.89
N GLN A 445 0.95 27.33 11.90
CA GLN A 445 1.84 26.20 11.70
C GLN A 445 2.79 25.97 12.89
N HIS A 446 3.39 27.02 13.45
CA HIS A 446 4.24 26.91 14.65
C HIS A 446 3.43 26.57 15.91
N ARG A 447 2.11 26.79 15.87
CA ARG A 447 1.21 26.57 16.99
C ARG A 447 0.67 25.14 17.07
N VAL A 448 0.43 24.48 15.93
CA VAL A 448 -0.14 23.11 15.89
C VAL A 448 0.85 22.13 16.51
N PRO A 449 0.60 21.63 17.73
CA PRO A 449 1.50 20.71 18.38
C PRO A 449 1.33 19.35 17.68
N LEU A 450 2.36 18.97 16.92
CA LEU A 450 2.39 17.71 16.19
C LEU A 450 2.07 16.52 17.10
N SER A 451 2.54 16.55 18.35
CA SER A 451 2.24 15.54 19.37
C SER A 451 0.75 15.33 19.61
N ARG A 452 -0.06 16.40 19.68
CA ARG A 452 -1.52 16.26 19.87
C ARG A 452 -2.19 15.71 18.62
N LEU A 453 -1.73 16.10 17.44
CA LEU A 453 -2.25 15.54 16.18
C LEU A 453 -1.95 14.03 16.10
N LEU A 454 -0.72 13.63 16.42
CA LEU A 454 -0.31 12.22 16.51
C LEU A 454 -1.17 11.48 17.54
N ALA A 455 -1.39 12.05 18.73
CA ALA A 455 -2.22 11.45 19.78
C ALA A 455 -3.69 11.30 19.36
N VAL A 456 -4.27 12.29 18.68
CA VAL A 456 -5.66 12.20 18.16
C VAL A 456 -5.77 11.12 17.10
N VAL A 457 -4.79 11.04 16.20
CA VAL A 457 -4.75 10.01 15.15
C VAL A 457 -4.56 8.63 15.76
N GLN A 458 -3.71 8.47 16.78
CA GLN A 458 -3.55 7.21 17.50
C GLN A 458 -4.84 6.81 18.24
N ARG A 459 -5.50 7.75 18.92
CA ARG A 459 -6.77 7.49 19.62
C ARG A 459 -7.90 7.09 18.66
N ARG A 460 -7.98 7.72 17.48
CA ARG A 460 -9.04 7.44 16.49
C ARG A 460 -8.72 6.30 15.52
N GLY A 461 -7.44 6.06 15.24
CA GLY A 461 -6.98 5.03 14.31
C GLY A 461 -6.94 3.62 14.91
N GLY A 462 -7.21 3.49 16.21
CA GLY A 462 -7.14 2.24 16.95
C GLY A 462 -5.70 1.73 17.12
N GLU A 463 -5.56 0.61 17.84
CA GLU A 463 -4.25 0.00 18.11
C GLU A 463 -3.46 -0.29 16.83
N ASN A 464 -4.15 -0.66 15.75
CA ASN A 464 -3.55 -0.99 14.47
C ASN A 464 -2.76 0.18 13.87
N MET A 465 -3.24 1.42 14.00
CA MET A 465 -2.52 2.57 13.45
C MET A 465 -1.26 2.91 14.25
N GLY A 466 -1.31 2.76 15.57
CA GLY A 466 -0.13 2.91 16.44
C GLY A 466 0.96 1.88 16.13
N ARG A 467 0.57 0.60 16.01
CA ARG A 467 1.49 -0.49 15.65
C ARG A 467 2.08 -0.29 14.24
N ALA A 468 1.26 0.05 13.25
CA ALA A 468 1.75 0.34 11.89
C ALA A 468 2.73 1.53 11.86
N MET A 469 2.45 2.60 12.60
CA MET A 469 3.36 3.74 12.75
C MET A 469 4.69 3.31 13.38
N ALA A 470 4.66 2.49 14.43
CA ALA A 470 5.88 1.99 15.07
C ALA A 470 6.74 1.17 14.09
N ILE A 471 6.12 0.32 13.28
CA ILE A 471 6.79 -0.45 12.21
C ILE A 471 7.39 0.50 11.16
N ALA A 472 6.63 1.51 10.73
CA ALA A 472 7.09 2.50 9.76
C ALA A 472 8.27 3.32 10.29
N VAL A 473 8.22 3.78 11.55
CA VAL A 473 9.31 4.50 12.22
C VAL A 473 10.53 3.60 12.38
N LYS A 474 10.36 2.36 12.84
CA LYS A 474 11.47 1.38 12.95
C LYS A 474 12.17 1.18 11.62
N LYS A 475 11.39 1.11 10.53
CA LYS A 475 11.93 0.93 9.18
C LYS A 475 12.70 2.17 8.68
N VAL A 476 12.22 3.37 9.00
CA VAL A 476 12.94 4.62 8.71
C VAL A 476 14.20 4.76 9.58
N SER A 477 14.16 4.32 10.85
CA SER A 477 15.24 4.53 11.83
C SER A 477 16.34 3.47 11.79
N SER A 478 16.02 2.18 11.57
CA SER A 478 17.01 1.09 11.55
C SER A 478 18.11 1.31 10.52
N ARG A 479 17.80 2.06 9.46
CA ARG A 479 18.73 2.38 8.37
C ARG A 479 19.57 3.61 8.61
N ALA A 480 19.20 4.44 9.60
CA ALA A 480 20.01 5.58 10.01
C ALA A 480 21.17 5.16 10.94
N GLY A 481 21.18 3.90 11.41
CA GLY A 481 22.07 3.41 12.46
C GLY A 481 23.19 2.46 12.02
N SER A 482 23.24 1.99 10.77
CA SER A 482 24.19 0.95 10.33
C SER A 482 25.59 1.44 9.96
N ASP A 483 25.87 2.75 9.99
CA ASP A 483 27.18 3.34 9.65
C ASP A 483 28.01 3.70 10.91
N LYS A 484 28.07 2.80 11.89
CA LYS A 484 29.03 2.84 13.00
C LYS A 484 29.66 1.48 13.14
#